data_AF-A0A1W1CSU7-F1
#
_entry.id   AF-A0A1W1CSU7-F1
#
_cell.length_a   1.000
_cell.length_b   1.000
_cell.length_c   1.000
_cell.angle_alpha   90.00
_cell.angle_beta   90.00
_cell.angle_gamma   90.00
#
_symmetry.space_group_name_H-M   'P 1'
#
loop_
_entity.id
_entity.type
_entity.pdbx_description
1 polymer ?
#
loop_
_entity_poly.entity_id
_entity_poly.type
_entity_poly.pdbx_seq_one_letter_code
_entity_poly.pdbx_strand_id
1 'polypeptide(L)'
;MRAVVRNGIGVFTPQGFLDGSSGNSFLSIDDIESTTAQNADMVLVSLKKVIFFNRNGLDSFVKMFQKVRVANHCTVGFCDYDTKKYDAIINFFHDDLSFSLFKTQEIATLFSSNYKKQNKNILLYNEDKSQRAAMAIELHDNGHNPIVAQSFNEFEKKSNTENAYDIIITDTYLGQMGQNVATRVTGNAIIYTVSSFLDAEIGNTFNIAYHNNSLNVGFRLFIFDTYKVISMNVHALNFFSKLSSAGAEYNATICFVGMSFEKTPQEFKETLEDSGIMFFNQMDDILQNKELLEELGASSAANVKDKRAINKTTVTELPNFIDATVATIEMMTNSKAIKESANINKLIIDTKEGKIASSIGFYGDMDGMVVLVFPTQIAKKACELLIGEETNDTELVLDTLAELVNIVGGKVKTLLADEKISVNITLPRTYPDIDSLLEIVQDKKGVQVDLSFNNDKFIFFLTR
;
A
#
# COMPACT_ATOMS: atom_id res chain seq x y z
N MET A 1 -22.67 -20.43 -10.78
CA MET A 1 -22.05 -20.24 -12.12
C MET A 1 -20.56 -20.12 -11.92
N ARG A 2 -19.70 -20.80 -12.70
CA ARG A 2 -18.25 -20.69 -12.48
C ARG A 2 -17.68 -19.39 -13.06
N ALA A 3 -16.93 -18.66 -12.26
CA ALA A 3 -16.18 -17.50 -12.73
C ALA A 3 -15.01 -17.91 -13.62
N VAL A 4 -14.63 -17.04 -14.53
CA VAL A 4 -13.35 -17.11 -15.24
C VAL A 4 -12.37 -16.17 -14.53
N VAL A 5 -11.33 -16.72 -13.90
CA VAL A 5 -10.30 -15.93 -13.22
C VAL A 5 -9.13 -15.68 -14.15
N ARG A 6 -8.80 -14.40 -14.40
CA ARG A 6 -7.62 -13.97 -15.17
C ARG A 6 -7.08 -12.66 -14.61
N ASN A 7 -5.76 -12.56 -14.47
CA ASN A 7 -5.06 -11.35 -13.98
C ASN A 7 -5.65 -10.79 -12.68
N GLY A 8 -5.93 -11.64 -11.68
CA GLY A 8 -6.52 -11.21 -10.40
C GLY A 8 -8.01 -10.85 -10.47
N ILE A 9 -8.69 -11.05 -11.61
CA ILE A 9 -10.11 -10.70 -11.77
C ILE A 9 -10.94 -11.96 -12.04
N GLY A 10 -11.90 -12.24 -11.16
CA GLY A 10 -12.94 -13.26 -11.36
C GLY A 10 -14.15 -12.66 -12.05
N VAL A 11 -14.46 -13.11 -13.27
CA VAL A 11 -15.61 -12.60 -14.04
C VAL A 11 -16.70 -13.65 -14.18
N PHE A 12 -17.91 -13.27 -13.79
CA PHE A 12 -19.14 -14.04 -14.01
C PHE A 12 -19.90 -13.50 -15.22
N THR A 13 -20.46 -14.37 -16.06
CA THR A 13 -21.08 -13.95 -17.33
C THR A 13 -22.53 -14.44 -17.44
N PRO A 14 -23.48 -13.80 -16.73
CA PRO A 14 -24.90 -14.11 -16.90
C PRO A 14 -25.37 -13.84 -18.32
N GLN A 15 -26.42 -14.55 -18.73
CA GLN A 15 -26.98 -14.49 -20.08
C GLN A 15 -28.48 -14.27 -20.01
N GLY A 16 -29.01 -13.48 -20.95
CA GLY A 16 -30.45 -13.25 -21.07
C GLY A 16 -30.94 -12.03 -20.29
N PHE A 17 -32.03 -12.20 -19.52
CA PHE A 17 -32.71 -11.13 -18.79
C PHE A 17 -32.30 -11.17 -17.31
N LEU A 18 -31.94 -10.01 -16.75
CA LEU A 18 -31.77 -9.83 -15.31
C LEU A 18 -33.00 -9.12 -14.76
N ASP A 19 -33.99 -9.91 -14.35
CA ASP A 19 -35.20 -9.46 -13.68
C ASP A 19 -35.32 -10.10 -12.29
N GLY A 20 -36.15 -9.52 -11.41
CA GLY A 20 -36.29 -9.97 -10.02
C GLY A 20 -36.72 -11.44 -9.85
N SER A 21 -37.18 -12.10 -10.91
CA SER A 21 -37.54 -13.53 -10.96
C SER A 21 -36.34 -14.46 -11.17
N SER A 22 -35.22 -13.95 -11.71
CA SER A 22 -34.08 -14.76 -12.14
C SER A 22 -32.79 -14.48 -11.34
N GLY A 23 -32.73 -13.38 -10.58
CA GLY A 23 -31.54 -12.95 -9.83
C GLY A 23 -30.95 -13.95 -8.82
N ASN A 24 -31.79 -14.75 -8.14
CA ASN A 24 -31.33 -15.73 -7.14
C ASN A 24 -30.73 -17.02 -7.74
N SER A 25 -30.72 -17.17 -9.07
CA SER A 25 -30.32 -18.42 -9.75
C SER A 25 -28.93 -18.40 -10.39
N PHE A 26 -28.24 -17.26 -10.40
CA PHE A 26 -27.01 -17.10 -11.20
C PHE A 26 -25.69 -17.19 -10.42
N LEU A 27 -25.65 -16.80 -9.15
CA LEU A 27 -24.46 -16.89 -8.29
C LEU A 27 -24.81 -17.35 -6.87
N SER A 28 -24.01 -18.29 -6.36
CA SER A 28 -24.01 -18.69 -4.96
C SER A 28 -22.80 -18.12 -4.21
N ILE A 29 -22.85 -18.09 -2.88
CA ILE A 29 -21.71 -17.69 -2.04
C ILE A 29 -20.53 -18.66 -2.27
N ASP A 30 -20.80 -19.96 -2.38
CA ASP A 30 -19.80 -20.99 -2.66
C ASP A 30 -19.06 -20.76 -3.99
N ASP A 31 -19.76 -20.30 -5.03
CA ASP A 31 -19.13 -19.93 -6.31
C ASP A 31 -18.11 -18.79 -6.11
N ILE A 32 -18.40 -17.85 -5.19
CA ILE A 32 -17.56 -16.68 -4.94
C ILE A 32 -16.36 -17.03 -4.07
N GLU A 33 -16.55 -17.82 -3.02
CA GLU A 33 -15.45 -18.36 -2.20
C GLU A 33 -14.47 -19.18 -3.04
N SER A 34 -14.97 -19.97 -3.99
CA SER A 34 -14.12 -20.71 -4.93
C SER A 34 -13.33 -19.79 -5.89
N THR A 35 -13.83 -18.59 -6.12
CA THR A 35 -13.22 -17.58 -7.01
C THR A 35 -12.17 -16.76 -6.27
N THR A 36 -12.45 -16.34 -5.04
CA THR A 36 -11.49 -15.63 -4.19
C THR A 36 -10.34 -16.53 -3.76
N ALA A 37 -10.57 -17.83 -3.55
CA ALA A 37 -9.53 -18.83 -3.31
C ALA A 37 -8.52 -18.99 -4.47
N GLN A 38 -8.82 -18.45 -5.66
CA GLN A 38 -7.92 -18.44 -6.81
C GLN A 38 -7.10 -17.13 -6.94
N ASN A 39 -6.95 -16.38 -5.83
CA ASN A 39 -6.17 -15.14 -5.77
C ASN A 39 -6.76 -14.02 -6.66
N ALA A 40 -8.09 -13.87 -6.61
CA ALA A 40 -8.80 -12.80 -7.31
C ALA A 40 -9.03 -11.60 -6.36
N ASP A 41 -8.46 -10.45 -6.71
CA ASP A 41 -8.58 -9.18 -5.97
C ASP A 41 -9.86 -8.42 -6.37
N MET A 42 -10.48 -8.86 -7.47
CA MET A 42 -11.69 -8.24 -8.01
C MET A 42 -12.68 -9.31 -8.52
N VAL A 43 -13.96 -9.10 -8.22
CA VAL A 43 -15.08 -9.93 -8.64
C VAL A 43 -16.05 -9.09 -9.47
N LEU A 44 -16.20 -9.43 -10.75
CA LEU A 44 -17.04 -8.68 -11.69
C LEU A 44 -18.15 -9.53 -12.29
N VAL A 45 -19.26 -8.87 -12.61
CA VAL A 45 -20.34 -9.44 -13.43
C VAL A 45 -20.35 -8.78 -14.81
N SER A 46 -20.06 -9.54 -15.84
CA SER A 46 -20.06 -9.08 -17.24
C SER A 46 -21.48 -8.99 -17.79
N LEU A 47 -21.86 -7.80 -18.27
CA LEU A 47 -23.15 -7.50 -18.89
C LEU A 47 -23.14 -7.70 -20.41
N LYS A 48 -22.07 -8.30 -20.95
CA LYS A 48 -21.87 -8.52 -22.39
C LYS A 48 -22.98 -9.36 -23.02
N LYS A 49 -23.46 -10.38 -22.30
CA LYS A 49 -24.51 -11.30 -22.75
C LYS A 49 -25.89 -11.01 -22.13
N VAL A 50 -26.00 -9.91 -21.41
CA VAL A 50 -27.27 -9.45 -20.83
C VAL A 50 -27.99 -8.59 -21.85
N ILE A 51 -29.19 -9.04 -22.22
CA ILE A 51 -30.05 -8.38 -23.22
C ILE A 51 -30.81 -7.23 -22.57
N PHE A 52 -31.26 -7.43 -21.33
CA PHE A 52 -32.02 -6.45 -20.57
C PHE A 52 -31.84 -6.67 -19.07
N PHE A 53 -31.84 -5.60 -18.30
CA PHE A 53 -31.86 -5.63 -16.85
C PHE A 53 -32.81 -4.56 -16.30
N ASN A 54 -33.39 -4.81 -15.14
CA ASN A 54 -34.09 -3.79 -14.36
C ASN A 54 -33.42 -3.60 -13.00
N ARG A 55 -33.85 -2.57 -12.27
CA ARG A 55 -33.30 -2.26 -10.93
C ARG A 55 -33.34 -3.47 -10.00
N ASN A 56 -34.44 -4.24 -9.98
CA ASN A 56 -34.57 -5.41 -9.09
C ASN A 56 -33.59 -6.54 -9.43
N GLY A 57 -33.33 -6.75 -10.73
CA GLY A 57 -32.34 -7.73 -11.20
C GLY A 57 -30.92 -7.33 -10.78
N LEU A 58 -30.56 -6.06 -10.92
CA LEU A 58 -29.26 -5.55 -10.48
C LEU A 58 -29.13 -5.51 -8.95
N ASP A 59 -30.19 -5.15 -8.22
CA ASP A 59 -30.20 -5.06 -6.76
C ASP A 59 -29.86 -6.40 -6.08
N SER A 60 -30.23 -7.51 -6.73
CA SER A 60 -29.83 -8.86 -6.29
C SER A 60 -28.31 -9.06 -6.33
N PHE A 61 -27.65 -8.58 -7.39
CA PHE A 61 -26.19 -8.61 -7.49
C PHE A 61 -25.53 -7.59 -6.56
N VAL A 62 -26.10 -6.40 -6.39
CA VAL A 62 -25.57 -5.38 -5.47
C VAL A 62 -25.57 -5.88 -4.02
N LYS A 63 -26.66 -6.50 -3.56
CA LYS A 63 -26.70 -7.14 -2.23
C LYS A 63 -25.67 -8.25 -2.07
N MET A 64 -25.42 -8.99 -3.14
CA MET A 64 -24.39 -10.02 -3.16
C MET A 64 -22.98 -9.39 -3.11
N PHE A 65 -22.73 -8.35 -3.90
CA PHE A 65 -21.48 -7.58 -3.87
C PHE A 65 -21.16 -7.07 -2.46
N GLN A 66 -22.16 -6.55 -1.75
CA GLN A 66 -21.98 -6.15 -0.34
C GLN A 66 -21.53 -7.32 0.54
N LYS A 67 -22.17 -8.50 0.45
CA LYS A 67 -21.77 -9.69 1.21
C LYS A 67 -20.34 -10.14 0.89
N VAL A 68 -20.00 -10.18 -0.40
CA VAL A 68 -18.68 -10.59 -0.88
C VAL A 68 -17.60 -9.64 -0.41
N ARG A 69 -17.88 -8.34 -0.48
CA ARG A 69 -16.97 -7.30 -0.04
C ARG A 69 -16.73 -7.35 1.47
N VAL A 70 -17.78 -7.57 2.27
CA VAL A 70 -17.66 -7.75 3.73
C VAL A 70 -16.84 -8.99 4.08
N ALA A 71 -16.96 -10.08 3.31
CA ALA A 71 -16.27 -11.33 3.61
C ALA A 71 -14.81 -11.37 3.12
N ASN A 72 -14.51 -10.77 1.95
CA ASN A 72 -13.24 -10.99 1.24
C ASN A 72 -12.45 -9.70 0.95
N HIS A 73 -12.97 -8.52 1.29
CA HIS A 73 -12.34 -7.22 1.00
C HIS A 73 -11.95 -6.98 -0.47
N CYS A 74 -12.54 -7.72 -1.40
CA CYS A 74 -12.24 -7.61 -2.82
C CYS A 74 -13.11 -6.53 -3.49
N THR A 75 -12.60 -5.94 -4.58
CA THR A 75 -13.37 -5.01 -5.41
C THR A 75 -14.50 -5.76 -6.11
N VAL A 76 -15.70 -5.19 -6.08
CA VAL A 76 -16.91 -5.81 -6.66
C VAL A 76 -17.57 -4.86 -7.64
N GLY A 77 -18.12 -5.37 -8.75
CA GLY A 77 -18.66 -4.50 -9.78
C GLY A 77 -19.22 -5.17 -11.02
N PHE A 78 -19.61 -4.33 -11.98
CA PHE A 78 -20.03 -4.77 -13.31
C PHE A 78 -19.01 -4.39 -14.38
N CYS A 79 -18.96 -5.18 -15.45
CA CYS A 79 -18.15 -4.86 -16.62
C CYS A 79 -18.84 -5.19 -17.96
N ASP A 80 -18.21 -4.81 -19.07
CA ASP A 80 -18.66 -5.08 -20.44
C ASP A 80 -20.07 -4.56 -20.76
N TYR A 81 -20.25 -3.26 -20.62
CA TYR A 81 -21.51 -2.56 -20.92
C TYR A 81 -21.28 -1.44 -21.95
N ASP A 82 -22.36 -1.01 -22.60
CA ASP A 82 -22.37 0.17 -23.47
C ASP A 82 -22.81 1.42 -22.68
N THR A 83 -22.68 2.60 -23.29
CA THR A 83 -23.06 3.87 -22.66
C THR A 83 -24.53 3.90 -22.23
N LYS A 84 -25.45 3.28 -22.99
CA LYS A 84 -26.87 3.22 -22.61
C LYS A 84 -27.09 2.42 -21.32
N LYS A 85 -26.39 1.29 -21.19
CA LYS A 85 -26.41 0.46 -19.98
C LYS A 85 -25.74 1.18 -18.81
N TYR A 86 -24.63 1.88 -19.05
CA TYR A 86 -23.98 2.71 -18.04
C TYR A 86 -24.93 3.77 -17.48
N ASP A 87 -25.55 4.58 -18.36
CA ASP A 87 -26.50 5.61 -17.98
C ASP A 87 -27.69 5.03 -17.22
N ALA A 88 -28.19 3.86 -17.64
CA ALA A 88 -29.27 3.17 -16.93
C ALA A 88 -28.87 2.76 -15.51
N ILE A 89 -27.65 2.25 -15.31
CA ILE A 89 -27.16 1.88 -13.98
C ILE A 89 -26.99 3.13 -13.11
N ILE A 90 -26.36 4.19 -13.63
CA ILE A 90 -26.20 5.45 -12.90
C ILE A 90 -27.57 6.02 -12.50
N ASN A 91 -28.57 5.98 -13.38
CA ASN A 91 -29.93 6.43 -13.07
C ASN A 91 -30.67 5.54 -12.06
N PHE A 92 -30.33 4.24 -11.96
CA PHE A 92 -30.97 3.36 -10.98
C PHE A 92 -30.41 3.54 -9.57
N PHE A 93 -29.14 3.90 -9.45
CA PHE A 93 -28.41 3.91 -8.18
C PHE A 93 -27.95 5.31 -7.73
N HIS A 94 -28.08 6.35 -8.56
CA HIS A 94 -27.83 7.79 -8.31
C HIS A 94 -26.81 8.13 -7.20
N ASP A 95 -27.21 8.06 -5.93
CA ASP A 95 -26.43 8.48 -4.76
C ASP A 95 -25.76 7.33 -3.97
N ASP A 96 -25.97 6.07 -4.36
CA ASP A 96 -25.54 4.87 -3.62
C ASP A 96 -24.90 3.80 -4.54
N LEU A 97 -23.80 4.17 -5.19
CA LEU A 97 -22.94 3.25 -5.96
C LEU A 97 -21.84 2.67 -5.07
N SER A 98 -22.20 1.65 -4.30
CA SER A 98 -21.26 0.88 -3.45
C SER A 98 -20.37 -0.11 -4.23
N PHE A 99 -20.44 -0.13 -5.56
CA PHE A 99 -19.77 -1.06 -6.46
C PHE A 99 -19.16 -0.35 -7.67
N SER A 100 -18.17 -0.98 -8.31
CA SER A 100 -17.44 -0.39 -9.43
C SER A 100 -18.06 -0.74 -10.79
N LEU A 101 -17.85 0.12 -11.77
CA LEU A 101 -18.29 -0.04 -13.15
C LEU A 101 -17.11 0.13 -14.08
N PHE A 102 -16.81 -0.90 -14.87
CA PHE A 102 -15.75 -0.87 -15.88
C PHE A 102 -16.33 -1.11 -17.27
N LYS A 103 -16.17 -0.15 -18.19
CA LYS A 103 -16.74 -0.25 -19.54
C LYS A 103 -16.38 -1.56 -20.24
N THR A 104 -15.15 -2.03 -20.06
CA THR A 104 -14.69 -3.35 -20.52
C THR A 104 -13.91 -4.08 -19.44
N GLN A 105 -13.84 -5.41 -19.54
CA GLN A 105 -12.97 -6.22 -18.69
C GLN A 105 -11.49 -5.81 -18.82
N GLU A 106 -11.04 -5.37 -19.99
CA GLU A 106 -9.67 -4.90 -20.19
C GLU A 106 -9.37 -3.64 -19.36
N ILE A 107 -10.30 -2.69 -19.30
CA ILE A 107 -10.15 -1.50 -18.44
C ILE A 107 -10.05 -1.94 -16.98
N ALA A 108 -10.88 -2.90 -16.53
CA ALA A 108 -10.82 -3.41 -15.16
C ALA A 108 -9.46 -4.00 -14.80
N THR A 109 -8.77 -4.67 -15.75
CA THR A 109 -7.43 -5.24 -15.50
C THR A 109 -6.38 -4.20 -15.13
N LEU A 110 -6.55 -2.94 -15.55
CA LEU A 110 -5.63 -1.85 -15.22
C LEU A 110 -5.69 -1.42 -13.75
N PHE A 111 -6.78 -1.78 -13.07
CA PHE A 111 -7.02 -1.47 -11.65
C PHE A 111 -6.83 -2.70 -10.75
N SER A 112 -6.27 -3.79 -11.27
CA SER A 112 -5.93 -4.98 -10.47
C SER A 112 -4.46 -4.97 -10.10
N SER A 113 -4.18 -5.14 -8.81
CA SER A 113 -2.83 -5.23 -8.25
C SER A 113 -2.01 -6.41 -8.81
N ASN A 114 -2.68 -7.47 -9.31
CA ASN A 114 -2.04 -8.63 -9.93
C ASN A 114 -1.75 -8.47 -11.43
N TYR A 115 -2.00 -7.29 -12.01
CA TYR A 115 -1.75 -7.05 -13.43
C TYR A 115 -0.27 -6.81 -13.72
N LYS A 116 0.34 -7.74 -14.46
CA LYS A 116 1.80 -7.76 -14.70
C LYS A 116 2.32 -6.82 -15.78
N LYS A 117 1.44 -6.16 -16.56
CA LYS A 117 1.84 -5.34 -17.71
C LYS A 117 1.70 -3.85 -17.40
N GLN A 118 2.76 -3.29 -16.83
CA GLN A 118 2.86 -1.88 -16.44
C GLN A 118 3.26 -0.98 -17.63
N ASN A 119 3.32 0.34 -17.41
CA ASN A 119 3.75 1.39 -18.35
C ASN A 119 2.83 1.63 -19.56
N LYS A 120 1.51 1.56 -19.36
CA LYS A 120 0.50 1.93 -20.36
C LYS A 120 0.21 3.43 -20.31
N ASN A 121 0.16 4.08 -21.48
CA ASN A 121 -0.30 5.47 -21.60
C ASN A 121 -1.82 5.48 -21.72
N ILE A 122 -2.50 6.02 -20.71
CA ILE A 122 -3.95 5.89 -20.57
C ILE A 122 -4.60 7.27 -20.60
N LEU A 123 -5.43 7.55 -21.60
CA LEU A 123 -6.24 8.77 -21.61
C LEU A 123 -7.48 8.57 -20.74
N LEU A 124 -7.71 9.45 -19.78
CA LEU A 124 -8.79 9.34 -18.79
C LEU A 124 -9.71 10.55 -18.83
N TYR A 125 -11.03 10.29 -18.88
CA TYR A 125 -12.06 11.30 -18.67
C TYR A 125 -13.27 10.76 -17.89
N ASN A 126 -13.80 11.60 -16.99
CA ASN A 126 -15.07 11.43 -16.29
C ASN A 126 -15.62 12.83 -15.98
N GLU A 127 -16.94 12.98 -15.95
CA GLU A 127 -17.57 14.27 -15.65
C GLU A 127 -17.34 14.69 -14.19
N ASP A 128 -17.32 13.74 -13.27
CA ASP A 128 -17.02 13.97 -11.85
C ASP A 128 -15.49 14.10 -11.66
N LYS A 129 -15.08 15.28 -11.19
CA LYS A 129 -13.69 15.62 -10.87
C LYS A 129 -13.09 14.68 -9.84
N SER A 130 -13.86 14.24 -8.85
CA SER A 130 -13.43 13.36 -7.77
C SER A 130 -13.12 11.96 -8.30
N GLN A 131 -14.01 11.44 -9.15
CA GLN A 131 -13.83 10.15 -9.83
C GLN A 131 -12.65 10.18 -10.80
N ARG A 132 -12.46 11.27 -11.56
CA ARG A 132 -11.27 11.45 -12.41
C ARG A 132 -9.98 11.36 -11.60
N ALA A 133 -9.91 12.06 -10.47
CA ALA A 133 -8.72 12.07 -9.63
C ALA A 133 -8.46 10.68 -9.01
N ALA A 134 -9.50 10.02 -8.49
CA ALA A 134 -9.38 8.68 -7.91
C ALA A 134 -8.88 7.65 -8.92
N MET A 135 -9.43 7.65 -10.14
CA MET A 135 -8.96 6.76 -11.22
C MET A 135 -7.53 7.04 -11.64
N ALA A 136 -7.12 8.31 -11.70
CA ALA A 136 -5.74 8.65 -12.05
C ALA A 136 -4.75 8.14 -11.01
N ILE A 137 -5.05 8.30 -9.71
CA ILE A 137 -4.21 7.81 -8.62
C ILE A 137 -4.08 6.29 -8.70
N GLU A 138 -5.20 5.57 -8.77
CA GLU A 138 -5.19 4.11 -8.78
C GLU A 138 -4.44 3.54 -10.00
N LEU A 139 -4.58 4.16 -11.18
CA LEU A 139 -3.83 3.75 -12.37
C LEU A 139 -2.33 4.02 -12.22
N HIS A 140 -1.96 5.12 -11.57
CA HIS A 140 -0.57 5.44 -11.29
C HIS A 140 0.06 4.45 -10.30
N ASP A 141 -0.64 4.15 -9.20
CA ASP A 141 -0.21 3.19 -8.17
C ASP A 141 -0.04 1.77 -8.75
N ASN A 142 -0.87 1.41 -9.74
CA ASN A 142 -0.72 0.16 -10.50
C ASN A 142 0.35 0.21 -11.62
N GLY A 143 1.15 1.28 -11.68
CA GLY A 143 2.31 1.40 -12.57
C GLY A 143 1.96 1.84 -14.00
N HIS A 144 0.89 2.60 -14.21
CA HIS A 144 0.53 3.17 -15.52
C HIS A 144 0.73 4.69 -15.57
N ASN A 145 0.67 5.24 -16.79
CA ASN A 145 0.83 6.67 -17.06
C ASN A 145 -0.54 7.28 -17.41
N PRO A 146 -1.32 7.73 -16.42
CA PRO A 146 -2.62 8.36 -16.66
C PRO A 146 -2.46 9.79 -17.20
N ILE A 147 -3.15 10.08 -18.29
CA ILE A 147 -3.24 11.40 -18.91
C ILE A 147 -4.68 11.88 -18.74
N VAL A 148 -4.90 12.79 -17.80
CA VAL A 148 -6.23 13.26 -17.44
C VAL A 148 -6.66 14.41 -18.34
N ALA A 149 -7.84 14.28 -18.97
CA ALA A 149 -8.49 15.39 -19.66
C ALA A 149 -9.39 16.16 -18.68
N GLN A 150 -9.24 17.48 -18.61
CA GLN A 150 -9.94 18.33 -17.63
C GLN A 150 -11.37 18.68 -18.07
N SER A 151 -11.63 18.62 -19.38
CA SER A 151 -12.93 18.88 -19.99
C SER A 151 -13.25 17.87 -21.09
N PHE A 152 -14.54 17.69 -21.40
CA PHE A 152 -14.97 16.83 -22.50
C PHE A 152 -14.37 17.27 -23.84
N ASN A 153 -14.31 18.58 -24.09
CA ASN A 153 -13.72 19.13 -25.31
C ASN A 153 -12.22 18.84 -25.43
N GLU A 154 -11.49 18.85 -24.32
CA GLU A 154 -10.08 18.46 -24.29
C GLU A 154 -9.92 16.96 -24.53
N PHE A 155 -10.80 16.16 -23.91
CA PHE A 155 -10.85 14.73 -24.11
C PHE A 155 -11.08 14.36 -25.57
N GLU A 156 -12.08 14.92 -26.24
CA GLU A 156 -12.35 14.66 -27.66
C GLU A 156 -11.16 15.01 -28.56
N LYS A 157 -10.49 16.13 -28.30
CA LYS A 157 -9.30 16.52 -29.06
C LYS A 157 -8.17 15.51 -28.90
N LYS A 158 -7.94 15.06 -27.66
CA LYS A 158 -6.90 14.07 -27.35
C LYS A 158 -7.26 12.69 -27.89
N SER A 159 -8.50 12.24 -27.75
CA SER A 159 -8.96 10.91 -28.19
C SER A 159 -8.89 10.73 -29.71
N ASN A 160 -9.00 11.82 -30.47
CA ASN A 160 -8.90 11.81 -31.93
C ASN A 160 -7.45 11.77 -32.45
N THR A 161 -6.44 11.79 -31.57
CA THR A 161 -5.04 11.65 -31.96
C THR A 161 -4.69 10.17 -32.12
N GLU A 162 -4.47 9.72 -33.36
CA GLU A 162 -4.14 8.32 -33.63
C GLU A 162 -2.85 7.88 -32.93
N ASN A 163 -2.88 6.68 -32.34
CA ASN A 163 -1.75 6.01 -31.66
C ASN A 163 -1.07 6.76 -30.51
N ALA A 164 -1.71 7.79 -29.95
CA ALA A 164 -1.14 8.53 -28.81
C ALA A 164 -1.31 7.80 -27.46
N TYR A 165 -2.29 6.91 -27.34
CA TYR A 165 -2.65 6.24 -26.10
C TYR A 165 -2.85 4.75 -26.33
N ASP A 166 -2.42 3.93 -25.37
CA ASP A 166 -2.67 2.49 -25.38
C ASP A 166 -4.15 2.18 -25.11
N ILE A 167 -4.76 2.91 -24.17
CA ILE A 167 -6.13 2.70 -23.71
C ILE A 167 -6.78 4.06 -23.43
N ILE A 168 -8.08 4.15 -23.74
CA ILE A 168 -8.91 5.33 -23.45
C ILE A 168 -10.03 4.90 -22.50
N ILE A 169 -10.11 5.55 -21.34
CA ILE A 169 -11.09 5.26 -20.29
C ILE A 169 -12.18 6.34 -20.29
N THR A 170 -13.41 5.88 -20.53
CA THR A 170 -14.67 6.62 -20.35
C THR A 170 -15.73 5.68 -19.76
N ASP A 171 -16.86 6.24 -19.34
CA ASP A 171 -18.03 5.48 -18.83
C ASP A 171 -17.62 4.44 -17.77
N THR A 172 -16.68 4.83 -16.90
CA THR A 172 -16.07 3.99 -15.86
C THR A 172 -16.21 4.74 -14.55
N TYR A 173 -16.62 4.03 -13.52
CA TYR A 173 -16.87 4.55 -12.18
C TYR A 173 -16.16 3.65 -11.17
N LEU A 174 -15.31 4.23 -10.33
CA LEU A 174 -14.78 3.51 -9.18
C LEU A 174 -15.79 3.64 -8.05
N GLY A 175 -16.42 2.52 -7.70
CA GLY A 175 -17.16 2.43 -6.45
C GLY A 175 -16.22 2.53 -5.27
N GLN A 176 -16.72 2.19 -4.09
CA GLN A 176 -15.83 1.88 -2.99
C GLN A 176 -15.03 0.62 -3.35
N MET A 177 -13.90 0.83 -4.03
CA MET A 177 -12.72 -0.01 -3.91
C MET A 177 -12.59 -0.25 -2.40
N GLY A 178 -12.41 -1.51 -1.98
CA GLY A 178 -12.26 -1.83 -0.56
C GLY A 178 -11.41 -0.75 0.09
N GLN A 179 -11.79 -0.27 1.29
CA GLN A 179 -11.09 0.79 2.01
C GLN A 179 -9.64 0.35 2.28
N ASN A 180 -8.83 0.24 1.25
CA ASN A 180 -7.42 0.03 1.34
C ASN A 180 -6.94 1.40 1.70
N VAL A 181 -6.59 1.55 2.97
CA VAL A 181 -5.90 2.73 3.45
C VAL A 181 -4.60 2.79 2.64
N ALA A 182 -4.62 3.59 1.57
CA ALA A 182 -3.49 3.72 0.67
C ALA A 182 -2.33 4.26 1.51
N THR A 183 -1.22 3.54 1.49
CA THR A 183 -0.10 3.81 2.38
C THR A 183 1.08 4.27 1.53
N ARG A 184 1.57 5.48 1.78
CA ARG A 184 2.78 6.01 1.16
C ARG A 184 3.77 6.48 2.23
N VAL A 185 5.05 6.51 1.90
CA VAL A 185 6.10 7.02 2.79
C VAL A 185 6.67 8.31 2.21
N THR A 186 6.92 9.27 3.08
CA THR A 186 7.65 10.49 2.75
C THR A 186 8.55 10.81 3.94
N GLY A 187 9.87 10.70 3.74
CA GLY A 187 10.84 10.78 4.82
C GLY A 187 10.58 9.74 5.92
N ASN A 188 10.45 10.20 7.17
CA ASN A 188 10.21 9.36 8.35
C ASN A 188 8.71 9.18 8.71
N ALA A 189 7.80 9.54 7.79
CA ALA A 189 6.36 9.48 8.02
C ALA A 189 5.68 8.41 7.15
N ILE A 190 4.71 7.71 7.73
CA ILE A 190 3.76 6.88 6.99
C ILE A 190 2.46 7.64 6.84
N ILE A 191 2.02 7.81 5.60
CA ILE A 191 0.77 8.50 5.27
C ILE A 191 -0.29 7.48 4.88
N TYR A 192 -1.40 7.50 5.59
CA TYR A 192 -2.59 6.69 5.41
C TYR A 192 -3.70 7.54 4.80
N THR A 193 -4.16 7.24 3.59
CA THR A 193 -5.33 7.93 3.02
C THR A 193 -6.62 7.25 3.45
N VAL A 194 -7.47 8.00 4.15
CA VAL A 194 -8.81 7.56 4.55
C VAL A 194 -9.87 8.46 3.93
N SER A 195 -11.03 7.89 3.60
CA SER A 195 -12.07 8.61 2.87
C SER A 195 -13.47 8.13 3.25
N SER A 196 -14.48 8.89 2.82
CA SER A 196 -15.90 8.60 3.05
C SER A 196 -16.29 8.68 4.53
N PHE A 197 -17.24 7.85 4.97
CA PHE A 197 -17.66 7.77 6.36
C PHE A 197 -16.71 6.86 7.14
N LEU A 198 -16.18 7.38 8.24
CA LEU A 198 -15.39 6.59 9.17
C LEU A 198 -16.33 5.94 10.19
N ASP A 199 -16.53 4.64 10.06
CA ASP A 199 -17.41 3.86 10.90
C ASP A 199 -16.73 2.60 11.46
N ALA A 200 -17.51 1.60 11.87
CA ALA A 200 -16.99 0.36 12.41
C ALA A 200 -16.17 -0.45 11.38
N GLU A 201 -16.31 -0.19 10.08
CA GLU A 201 -15.58 -0.90 9.03
C GLU A 201 -14.09 -0.56 9.03
N ILE A 202 -13.68 0.60 9.59
CA ILE A 202 -12.27 1.02 9.60
C ILE A 202 -11.36 -0.03 10.26
N GLY A 203 -11.86 -0.75 11.28
CA GLY A 203 -11.11 -1.80 11.95
C GLY A 203 -10.86 -3.03 11.08
N ASN A 204 -11.71 -3.28 10.08
CA ASN A 204 -11.55 -4.40 9.14
C ASN A 204 -10.70 -4.01 7.93
N THR A 205 -10.64 -2.72 7.63
CA THR A 205 -10.04 -2.20 6.40
C THR A 205 -8.63 -1.64 6.65
N PHE A 206 -8.36 -1.17 7.87
CA PHE A 206 -7.04 -0.76 8.29
C PHE A 206 -6.12 -1.97 8.55
N ASN A 207 -4.98 -2.01 7.88
CA ASN A 207 -3.99 -3.06 8.07
C ASN A 207 -3.18 -2.82 9.37
N ILE A 208 -3.75 -3.24 10.50
CA ILE A 208 -3.12 -3.11 11.82
C ILE A 208 -1.80 -3.90 11.91
N ALA A 209 -1.70 -5.02 11.19
CA ALA A 209 -0.47 -5.79 11.13
C ALA A 209 0.64 -4.98 10.47
N TYR A 210 0.37 -4.34 9.33
CA TYR A 210 1.33 -3.45 8.68
C TYR A 210 1.74 -2.31 9.60
N HIS A 211 0.79 -1.61 10.23
CA HIS A 211 1.06 -0.52 11.17
C HIS A 211 1.99 -0.95 12.31
N ASN A 212 1.69 -2.07 12.97
CA ASN A 212 2.50 -2.62 14.06
C ASN A 212 3.90 -3.00 13.59
N ASN A 213 4.04 -3.55 12.37
CA ASN A 213 5.34 -3.87 11.82
C ASN A 213 6.12 -2.61 11.44
N SER A 214 5.47 -1.56 10.94
CA SER A 214 6.09 -0.25 10.73
C SER A 214 6.62 0.36 12.03
N LEU A 215 5.88 0.24 13.14
CA LEU A 215 6.37 0.62 14.47
C LEU A 215 7.63 -0.17 14.85
N ASN A 216 7.65 -1.47 14.58
CA ASN A 216 8.81 -2.33 14.87
C ASN A 216 10.04 -2.02 14.01
N VAL A 217 9.83 -1.54 12.78
CA VAL A 217 10.87 -1.07 11.86
C VAL A 217 11.35 0.33 12.23
N GLY A 218 10.63 1.03 13.09
CA GLY A 218 11.07 2.28 13.70
C GLY A 218 10.26 3.50 13.27
N PHE A 219 9.29 3.40 12.37
CA PHE A 219 8.43 4.54 12.05
C PHE A 219 7.73 5.05 13.32
N ARG A 220 7.76 6.37 13.50
CA ARG A 220 7.12 7.03 14.66
C ARG A 220 6.05 8.01 14.24
N LEU A 221 6.12 8.59 13.04
CA LEU A 221 5.11 9.53 12.56
C LEU A 221 4.12 8.83 11.61
N PHE A 222 2.84 8.88 11.96
CA PHE A 222 1.75 8.33 11.15
C PHE A 222 0.72 9.42 10.86
N ILE A 223 0.53 9.74 9.59
CA ILE A 223 -0.33 10.83 9.14
C ILE A 223 -1.55 10.24 8.44
N PHE A 224 -2.74 10.51 8.95
CA PHE A 224 -4.00 10.19 8.29
C PHE A 224 -4.42 11.37 7.43
N ASP A 225 -4.39 11.20 6.12
CA ASP A 225 -5.01 12.11 5.17
C ASP A 225 -6.52 11.89 5.19
N THR A 226 -7.23 12.88 5.73
CA THR A 226 -8.67 12.85 6.00
C THR A 226 -9.45 13.86 5.18
N TYR A 227 -8.87 14.47 4.15
CA TYR A 227 -9.57 15.46 3.29
C TYR A 227 -10.89 14.96 2.71
N LYS A 228 -10.97 13.64 2.47
CA LYS A 228 -12.13 12.99 1.86
C LYS A 228 -13.08 12.39 2.90
N VAL A 229 -12.87 12.65 4.19
CA VAL A 229 -13.73 12.15 5.27
C VAL A 229 -14.95 13.06 5.42
N ILE A 230 -16.14 12.47 5.37
CA ILE A 230 -17.41 13.22 5.44
C ILE A 230 -17.89 13.37 6.88
N SER A 231 -17.84 12.28 7.65
CA SER A 231 -18.10 12.27 9.10
C SER A 231 -17.54 11.01 9.75
N MET A 232 -17.49 11.02 11.08
CA MET A 232 -17.00 9.92 11.90
C MET A 232 -18.06 9.50 12.92
N ASN A 233 -18.18 8.19 13.19
CA ASN A 233 -19.04 7.67 14.26
C ASN A 233 -18.21 7.23 15.50
N VAL A 234 -18.92 6.84 16.56
CA VAL A 234 -18.31 6.43 17.85
C VAL A 234 -17.38 5.21 17.71
N HIS A 235 -17.63 4.32 16.74
CA HIS A 235 -16.79 3.15 16.53
C HIS A 235 -15.44 3.51 15.91
N ALA A 236 -15.44 4.38 14.89
CA ALA A 236 -14.21 4.92 14.32
C ALA A 236 -13.43 5.77 15.33
N LEU A 237 -14.13 6.60 16.11
CA LEU A 237 -13.53 7.34 17.23
C LEU A 237 -12.77 6.40 18.17
N ASN A 238 -13.44 5.36 18.66
CA ASN A 238 -12.84 4.36 19.54
C ASN A 238 -11.66 3.61 18.89
N PHE A 239 -11.74 3.34 17.58
CA PHE A 239 -10.65 2.72 16.85
C PHE A 239 -9.40 3.62 16.86
N PHE A 240 -9.53 4.88 16.47
CA PHE A 240 -8.40 5.82 16.42
C PHE A 240 -7.84 6.15 17.81
N SER A 241 -8.70 6.32 18.83
CA SER A 241 -8.22 6.53 20.19
C SER A 241 -7.43 5.33 20.72
N LYS A 242 -7.86 4.09 20.42
CA LYS A 242 -7.11 2.88 20.75
C LYS A 242 -5.81 2.78 19.96
N LEU A 243 -5.84 3.13 18.67
CA LEU A 243 -4.66 3.13 17.81
C LEU A 243 -3.61 4.11 18.33
N SER A 244 -4.02 5.33 18.68
CA SER A 244 -3.15 6.36 19.26
C SER A 244 -2.57 5.91 20.61
N SER A 245 -3.42 5.36 21.49
CA SER A 245 -2.96 4.84 22.79
C SER A 245 -1.94 3.71 22.64
N ALA A 246 -2.15 2.80 21.68
CA ALA A 246 -1.21 1.72 21.39
C ALA A 246 0.09 2.24 20.75
N GLY A 247 -0.01 3.23 19.85
CA GLY A 247 1.14 3.88 19.23
C GLY A 247 1.99 4.67 20.23
N ALA A 248 1.37 5.28 21.23
CA ALA A 248 2.06 6.00 22.29
C ALA A 248 3.02 5.11 23.09
N GLU A 249 2.74 3.80 23.23
CA GLU A 249 3.67 2.84 23.84
C GLU A 249 5.00 2.73 23.08
N TYR A 250 5.00 3.05 21.79
CA TYR A 250 6.18 3.06 20.92
C TYR A 250 6.75 4.47 20.70
N ASN A 251 6.25 5.47 21.43
CA ASN A 251 6.50 6.91 21.19
C ASN A 251 6.14 7.31 19.74
N ALA A 252 5.09 6.73 19.19
CA ALA A 252 4.57 7.12 17.89
C ALA A 252 3.56 8.25 18.02
N THR A 253 3.65 9.20 17.08
CA THR A 253 2.74 10.33 16.93
C THR A 253 1.77 10.06 15.79
N ILE A 254 0.48 10.23 16.06
CA ILE A 254 -0.58 10.14 15.05
C ILE A 254 -1.11 11.53 14.75
N CYS A 255 -1.12 11.90 13.47
CA CYS A 255 -1.61 13.18 12.99
C CYS A 255 -2.79 12.97 12.03
N PHE A 256 -3.77 13.86 12.08
CA PHE A 256 -4.87 13.94 11.13
C PHE A 256 -4.73 15.22 10.31
N VAL A 257 -4.78 15.10 8.99
CA VAL A 257 -4.66 16.23 8.07
C VAL A 257 -5.96 16.41 7.31
N GLY A 258 -6.49 17.64 7.31
CA GLY A 258 -7.64 18.01 6.48
C GLY A 258 -9.00 17.56 7.01
N MET A 259 -9.10 17.17 8.28
CA MET A 259 -10.38 16.73 8.87
C MET A 259 -11.30 17.93 9.11
N SER A 260 -12.52 17.86 8.58
CA SER A 260 -13.59 18.80 8.92
C SER A 260 -14.49 18.21 10.02
N PHE A 261 -14.77 19.03 11.03
CA PHE A 261 -15.68 18.69 12.13
C PHE A 261 -17.07 19.35 11.97
N GLU A 262 -17.40 19.91 10.81
CA GLU A 262 -18.72 20.54 10.60
C GLU A 262 -19.90 19.56 10.77
N LYS A 263 -19.67 18.28 10.42
CA LYS A 263 -20.68 17.20 10.47
C LYS A 263 -20.36 16.13 11.53
N THR A 264 -19.35 16.38 12.37
CA THR A 264 -18.89 15.45 13.40
C THR A 264 -19.01 16.18 14.74
N PRO A 265 -19.50 15.53 15.82
CA PRO A 265 -19.62 16.19 17.12
C PRO A 265 -18.28 16.76 17.59
N GLN A 266 -18.29 17.98 18.16
CA GLN A 266 -17.08 18.62 18.67
C GLN A 266 -16.39 17.77 19.75
N GLU A 267 -17.17 17.05 20.57
CA GLU A 267 -16.69 16.11 21.58
C GLU A 267 -15.77 15.02 20.99
N PHE A 268 -15.92 14.66 19.71
CA PHE A 268 -15.04 13.68 19.07
C PHE A 268 -13.67 14.25 18.81
N LYS A 269 -13.60 15.53 18.42
CA LYS A 269 -12.32 16.22 18.26
C LYS A 269 -11.58 16.23 19.59
N GLU A 270 -12.27 16.66 20.65
CA GLU A 270 -11.72 16.72 22.01
C GLU A 270 -11.23 15.33 22.46
N THR A 271 -12.03 14.29 22.24
CA THR A 271 -11.64 12.90 22.60
C THR A 271 -10.41 12.41 21.81
N LEU A 272 -10.28 12.77 20.52
CA LEU A 272 -9.12 12.39 19.72
C LEU A 272 -7.86 13.17 20.15
N GLU A 273 -7.99 14.46 20.43
CA GLU A 273 -6.91 15.30 20.98
C GLU A 273 -6.45 14.77 22.35
N ASP A 274 -7.39 14.43 23.24
CA ASP A 274 -7.12 13.83 24.55
C ASP A 274 -6.43 12.46 24.43
N SER A 275 -6.68 11.72 23.34
CA SER A 275 -5.99 10.46 23.03
C SER A 275 -4.60 10.65 22.39
N GLY A 276 -4.16 11.90 22.21
CA GLY A 276 -2.84 12.24 21.67
C GLY A 276 -2.77 12.44 20.15
N ILE A 277 -3.91 12.53 19.45
CA ILE A 277 -3.95 12.79 18.01
C ILE A 277 -3.85 14.29 17.74
N MET A 278 -2.91 14.69 16.88
CA MET A 278 -2.74 16.08 16.47
C MET A 278 -3.49 16.38 15.17
N PHE A 279 -4.03 17.59 15.03
CA PHE A 279 -4.79 18.01 13.84
C PHE A 279 -4.06 19.11 13.07
N PHE A 280 -3.98 18.93 11.76
CA PHE A 280 -3.38 19.88 10.82
C PHE A 280 -4.35 20.18 9.69
N ASN A 281 -4.29 21.40 9.16
CA ASN A 281 -5.17 21.81 8.06
C ASN A 281 -4.63 21.32 6.71
N GLN A 282 -3.31 21.42 6.54
CA GLN A 282 -2.62 21.05 5.32
C GLN A 282 -1.49 20.06 5.51
N MET A 283 -1.29 19.19 4.52
CA MET A 283 -0.20 18.22 4.54
C MET A 283 1.16 18.93 4.55
N ASP A 284 1.24 20.06 3.85
CA ASP A 284 2.42 20.92 3.80
C ASP A 284 2.80 21.51 5.17
N ASP A 285 1.83 21.70 6.08
CA ASP A 285 2.08 22.21 7.44
C ASP A 285 3.02 21.28 8.22
N ILE A 286 3.04 20.00 7.87
CA ILE A 286 3.91 18.98 8.45
C ILE A 286 5.12 18.74 7.54
N LEU A 287 4.90 18.45 6.26
CA LEU A 287 5.96 17.95 5.37
C LEU A 287 7.00 19.01 4.99
N GLN A 288 6.63 20.29 4.94
CA GLN A 288 7.57 21.36 4.60
C GLN A 288 8.33 21.91 5.83
N ASN A 289 7.87 21.58 7.04
CA ASN A 289 8.52 22.01 8.28
C ASN A 289 9.46 20.92 8.78
N LYS A 290 10.74 21.02 8.40
CA LYS A 290 11.77 20.03 8.75
C LYS A 290 11.93 19.85 10.27
N GLU A 291 11.93 20.95 11.04
CA GLU A 291 12.04 20.88 12.50
C GLU A 291 10.85 20.14 13.11
N LEU A 292 9.64 20.43 12.66
CA LEU A 292 8.43 19.76 13.14
C LEU A 292 8.42 18.27 12.74
N LEU A 293 8.84 17.95 11.52
CA LEU A 293 8.89 16.56 11.04
C LEU A 293 9.96 15.75 11.78
N GLU A 294 11.08 16.38 12.13
CA GLU A 294 12.05 15.83 13.07
C GLU A 294 11.45 15.69 14.46
N GLU A 295 10.85 16.70 15.08
CA GLU A 295 10.25 16.60 16.42
C GLU A 295 9.16 15.52 16.53
N LEU A 296 8.25 15.45 15.55
CA LEU A 296 7.15 14.49 15.54
C LEU A 296 7.61 13.07 15.19
N GLY A 297 8.75 12.95 14.50
CA GLY A 297 9.37 11.68 14.09
C GLY A 297 10.56 11.24 14.97
N ALA A 298 11.05 12.11 15.85
CA ALA A 298 12.22 11.91 16.71
C ALA A 298 11.83 11.20 18.01
N SER A 299 12.75 10.35 18.43
CA SER A 299 12.56 9.45 19.55
C SER A 299 12.73 10.18 20.88
N SER A 300 11.69 10.18 21.72
CA SER A 300 11.90 10.18 23.17
C SER A 300 12.10 8.73 23.60
N ALA A 301 13.27 8.39 24.11
CA ALA A 301 13.63 7.02 24.45
C ALA A 301 12.73 6.43 25.56
N ALA A 302 11.98 5.36 25.26
CA ALA A 302 11.80 4.19 26.15
C ALA A 302 10.86 3.10 25.59
N ASN A 303 11.33 1.84 25.72
CA ASN A 303 10.60 0.58 25.85
C ASN A 303 9.75 0.04 24.69
N VAL A 304 10.42 -0.47 23.64
CA VAL A 304 9.83 -1.50 22.76
C VAL A 304 9.63 -2.80 23.58
N LYS A 305 8.37 -3.11 23.89
CA LYS A 305 7.99 -4.17 24.84
C LYS A 305 8.16 -5.61 24.32
N ASP A 306 8.41 -5.80 23.04
CA ASP A 306 8.50 -7.15 22.44
C ASP A 306 9.92 -7.49 22.00
N LYS A 307 10.73 -7.94 22.97
CA LYS A 307 12.09 -8.46 22.73
C LYS A 307 12.00 -9.93 22.31
N ARG A 308 11.45 -10.21 21.12
CA ARG A 308 11.35 -11.58 20.62
C ARG A 308 12.73 -12.07 20.17
N ALA A 309 13.16 -13.21 20.70
CA ALA A 309 14.40 -13.82 20.25
C ALA A 309 14.26 -14.36 18.83
N ILE A 310 15.34 -14.32 18.06
CA ILE A 310 15.43 -14.97 16.75
C ILE A 310 15.11 -16.47 16.89
N ASN A 311 14.29 -17.00 15.98
CA ASN A 311 13.86 -18.39 16.01
C ASN A 311 14.65 -19.25 15.01
N LYS A 312 14.50 -20.58 15.11
CA LYS A 312 15.22 -21.51 14.22
C LYS A 312 14.88 -21.31 12.75
N THR A 313 13.61 -21.05 12.43
CA THR A 313 13.15 -20.82 11.06
C THR A 313 13.86 -19.62 10.42
N THR A 314 13.95 -18.50 11.13
CA THR A 314 14.69 -17.29 10.69
C THR A 314 16.17 -17.56 10.46
N VAL A 315 16.79 -18.41 11.29
CA VAL A 315 18.20 -18.79 11.12
C VAL A 315 18.39 -19.75 9.95
N THR A 316 17.44 -20.66 9.71
CA THR A 316 17.47 -21.59 8.57
C THR A 316 17.38 -20.85 7.24
N GLU A 317 16.51 -19.84 7.15
CA GLU A 317 16.30 -19.05 5.94
C GLU A 317 17.30 -17.91 5.75
N LEU A 318 18.20 -17.67 6.72
CA LEU A 318 19.23 -16.63 6.66
C LEU A 318 19.98 -16.56 5.31
N PRO A 319 20.40 -17.68 4.67
CA PRO A 319 21.05 -17.63 3.36
C PRO A 319 20.23 -16.89 2.31
N ASN A 320 18.91 -17.10 2.25
CA ASN A 320 18.02 -16.44 1.30
C ASN A 320 18.02 -14.91 1.50
N PHE A 321 18.09 -14.44 2.75
CA PHE A 321 18.21 -13.01 3.04
C PHE A 321 19.57 -12.44 2.63
N ILE A 322 20.66 -13.17 2.91
CA ILE A 322 22.00 -12.74 2.55
C ILE A 322 22.14 -12.71 1.02
N ASP A 323 21.68 -13.75 0.33
CA ASP A 323 21.80 -13.88 -1.12
C ASP A 323 21.02 -12.78 -1.85
N ALA A 324 19.78 -12.49 -1.41
CA ALA A 324 19.00 -11.36 -1.94
C ALA A 324 19.73 -10.02 -1.73
N THR A 325 20.33 -9.83 -0.55
CA THR A 325 21.08 -8.61 -0.22
C THR A 325 22.32 -8.49 -1.09
N VAL A 326 23.21 -9.49 -1.03
CA VAL A 326 24.50 -9.54 -1.73
C VAL A 326 24.28 -9.41 -3.23
N ALA A 327 23.40 -10.21 -3.84
CA ALA A 327 23.16 -10.13 -5.28
C ALA A 327 22.66 -8.74 -5.72
N THR A 328 21.91 -8.04 -4.87
CA THR A 328 21.44 -6.69 -5.17
C THR A 328 22.57 -5.67 -5.03
N ILE A 329 23.36 -5.70 -3.96
CA ILE A 329 24.47 -4.77 -3.77
C ILE A 329 25.59 -5.00 -4.78
N GLU A 330 25.92 -6.25 -5.11
CA GLU A 330 26.93 -6.57 -6.12
C GLU A 330 26.52 -6.04 -7.51
N MET A 331 25.25 -6.22 -7.88
CA MET A 331 24.69 -5.69 -9.11
C MET A 331 24.73 -4.16 -9.16
N MET A 332 24.39 -3.49 -8.06
CA MET A 332 24.31 -2.03 -8.00
C MET A 332 25.67 -1.33 -7.82
N THR A 333 26.66 -2.02 -7.26
CA THR A 333 28.00 -1.43 -7.03
C THR A 333 29.05 -1.95 -8.00
N ASN A 334 28.70 -2.94 -8.82
CA ASN A 334 29.60 -3.73 -9.67
C ASN A 334 30.84 -4.24 -8.91
N SER A 335 30.65 -4.59 -7.63
CA SER A 335 31.71 -4.98 -6.70
C SER A 335 31.33 -6.30 -6.05
N LYS A 336 32.29 -7.20 -5.84
CA LYS A 336 32.00 -8.50 -5.22
C LYS A 336 31.99 -8.41 -3.69
N ALA A 337 31.04 -9.09 -3.07
CA ALA A 337 30.97 -9.22 -1.62
C ALA A 337 31.95 -10.29 -1.13
N ILE A 338 32.64 -9.98 -0.04
CA ILE A 338 33.46 -10.96 0.70
C ILE A 338 32.86 -11.11 2.09
N LYS A 339 32.46 -12.33 2.45
CA LYS A 339 31.98 -12.62 3.81
C LYS A 339 33.15 -12.74 4.78
N GLU A 340 33.19 -11.84 5.76
CA GLU A 340 34.23 -11.82 6.79
C GLU A 340 33.83 -12.65 8.01
N SER A 341 32.61 -12.45 8.51
CA SER A 341 32.15 -13.06 9.76
C SER A 341 30.64 -13.26 9.78
N ALA A 342 30.16 -14.18 10.64
CA ALA A 342 28.74 -14.32 10.95
C ALA A 342 28.58 -14.72 12.42
N ASN A 343 27.85 -13.93 13.19
CA ASN A 343 27.73 -14.08 14.65
C ASN A 343 26.29 -13.86 15.13
N ILE A 344 25.89 -14.58 16.18
CA ILE A 344 24.58 -14.40 16.83
C ILE A 344 24.78 -13.53 18.08
N ASN A 345 24.57 -12.23 17.94
CA ASN A 345 24.80 -11.23 18.98
C ASN A 345 23.83 -10.05 18.84
N LYS A 346 24.02 -9.02 19.68
CA LYS A 346 23.43 -7.69 19.43
C LYS A 346 24.18 -7.04 18.27
N LEU A 347 23.57 -6.06 17.61
CA LEU A 347 24.25 -5.29 16.56
C LEU A 347 25.50 -4.58 17.11
N ILE A 348 26.67 -4.89 16.55
CA ILE A 348 27.96 -4.29 16.91
C ILE A 348 28.48 -3.51 15.70
N ILE A 349 28.72 -2.22 15.91
CA ILE A 349 29.26 -1.31 14.87
C ILE A 349 30.49 -0.61 15.45
N ASP A 350 31.68 -0.97 14.97
CA ASP A 350 32.97 -0.47 15.50
C ASP A 350 33.14 1.05 15.32
N THR A 351 32.82 1.56 14.13
CA THR A 351 32.89 2.99 13.77
C THR A 351 31.53 3.44 13.28
N LYS A 352 30.95 4.47 13.91
CA LYS A 352 29.65 5.03 13.52
C LYS A 352 29.75 6.09 12.44
N GLU A 353 30.83 6.87 12.45
CA GLU A 353 31.08 7.94 11.48
C GLU A 353 31.15 7.40 10.04
N GLY A 354 30.56 8.15 9.09
CA GLY A 354 30.58 7.80 7.67
C GLY A 354 29.75 6.56 7.33
N LYS A 355 28.72 6.26 8.13
CA LYS A 355 27.78 5.18 7.85
C LYS A 355 26.34 5.67 7.92
N ILE A 356 25.55 5.12 7.01
CA ILE A 356 24.09 5.28 6.98
C ILE A 356 23.46 3.90 7.05
N ALA A 357 22.19 3.82 7.41
CA ALA A 357 21.52 2.53 7.52
C ALA A 357 20.13 2.55 6.91
N SER A 358 19.59 1.36 6.69
CA SER A 358 18.19 1.18 6.37
C SER A 358 17.66 -0.11 6.99
N SER A 359 16.38 -0.13 7.30
CA SER A 359 15.69 -1.30 7.83
C SER A 359 14.40 -1.58 7.11
N ILE A 360 14.06 -2.86 6.96
CA ILE A 360 12.79 -3.31 6.41
C ILE A 360 12.24 -4.48 7.24
N GLY A 361 10.95 -4.41 7.55
CA GLY A 361 10.24 -5.43 8.30
C GLY A 361 9.63 -6.45 7.36
N PHE A 362 9.52 -7.69 7.82
CA PHE A 362 8.77 -8.75 7.15
C PHE A 362 7.85 -9.44 8.16
N TYR A 363 6.69 -9.91 7.70
CA TYR A 363 5.68 -10.56 8.54
C TYR A 363 4.78 -11.50 7.73
N GLY A 364 4.22 -12.53 8.37
CA GLY A 364 3.44 -13.58 7.72
C GLY A 364 3.70 -14.93 8.40
N ASP A 365 4.06 -15.94 7.62
CA ASP A 365 4.55 -17.24 8.14
C ASP A 365 5.84 -17.07 8.96
N MET A 366 6.60 -16.02 8.66
CA MET A 366 7.76 -15.56 9.40
C MET A 366 7.66 -14.05 9.65
N ASP A 367 8.16 -13.61 10.80
CA ASP A 367 8.26 -12.21 11.17
C ASP A 367 9.67 -11.83 11.63
N GLY A 368 10.05 -10.60 11.33
CA GLY A 368 11.30 -10.00 11.77
C GLY A 368 11.66 -8.74 11.00
N MET A 369 12.92 -8.34 11.11
CA MET A 369 13.46 -7.14 10.50
C MET A 369 14.87 -7.39 9.98
N VAL A 370 15.10 -6.93 8.76
CA VAL A 370 16.43 -6.83 8.15
C VAL A 370 16.92 -5.41 8.38
N VAL A 371 18.17 -5.29 8.81
CA VAL A 371 18.89 -4.03 8.99
C VAL A 371 20.15 -4.10 8.16
N LEU A 372 20.37 -3.10 7.34
CA LEU A 372 21.53 -2.97 6.47
C LEU A 372 22.28 -1.70 6.86
N VAL A 373 23.57 -1.83 7.17
CA VAL A 373 24.43 -0.70 7.52
C VAL A 373 25.49 -0.54 6.44
N PHE A 374 25.48 0.63 5.81
CA PHE A 374 26.31 0.97 4.66
C PHE A 374 27.36 1.99 5.05
N PRO A 375 28.63 1.80 4.65
CA PRO A 375 29.55 2.90 4.43
C PRO A 375 28.95 3.88 3.43
N THR A 376 29.03 5.19 3.71
CA THR A 376 28.43 6.22 2.84
C THR A 376 28.90 6.10 1.39
N GLN A 377 30.15 5.69 1.17
CA GLN A 377 30.69 5.50 -0.19
C GLN A 377 30.03 4.35 -0.93
N ILE A 378 29.77 3.21 -0.26
CA ILE A 378 29.03 2.09 -0.86
C ILE A 378 27.60 2.52 -1.17
N ALA A 379 26.94 3.22 -0.25
CA ALA A 379 25.56 3.66 -0.46
C ALA A 379 25.44 4.63 -1.64
N LYS A 380 26.33 5.63 -1.73
CA LYS A 380 26.39 6.55 -2.88
C LYS A 380 26.55 5.79 -4.18
N LYS A 381 27.55 4.91 -4.26
CA LYS A 381 27.82 4.12 -5.47
C LYS A 381 26.64 3.22 -5.86
N ALA A 382 25.96 2.63 -4.89
CA ALA A 382 24.77 1.82 -5.15
C ALA A 382 23.58 2.66 -5.64
N CYS A 383 23.44 3.89 -5.15
CA CYS A 383 22.38 4.82 -5.53
C CYS A 383 22.64 5.51 -6.87
N GLU A 384 23.90 5.76 -7.23
CA GLU A 384 24.31 6.37 -8.51
C GLU A 384 23.74 5.65 -9.73
N LEU A 385 23.69 4.31 -9.71
CA LEU A 385 23.10 3.55 -10.81
C LEU A 385 21.57 3.69 -10.89
N LEU A 386 20.89 3.93 -9.77
CA LEU A 386 19.44 4.14 -9.72
C LEU A 386 19.06 5.58 -10.07
N ILE A 387 19.88 6.55 -9.66
CA ILE A 387 19.70 7.98 -9.94
C ILE A 387 20.12 8.32 -11.39
N GLY A 388 21.16 7.65 -11.89
CA GLY A 388 21.74 7.89 -13.21
C GLY A 388 22.85 8.96 -13.24
N GLU A 389 23.14 9.59 -12.11
CA GLU A 389 24.20 10.58 -11.94
C GLU A 389 24.87 10.51 -10.55
N GLU A 390 26.09 11.03 -10.46
CA GLU A 390 26.78 11.21 -9.18
C GLU A 390 26.12 12.32 -8.36
N THR A 391 25.79 12.02 -7.10
CA THR A 391 25.21 12.99 -6.19
C THR A 391 25.89 12.99 -4.82
N ASN A 392 26.03 14.19 -4.26
CA ASN A 392 26.41 14.38 -2.86
C ASN A 392 25.22 14.79 -1.98
N ASP A 393 24.02 14.88 -2.57
CA ASP A 393 22.81 15.15 -1.83
C ASP A 393 22.46 13.94 -0.95
N THR A 394 22.55 14.13 0.36
CA THR A 394 22.32 13.06 1.32
C THR A 394 20.85 12.66 1.38
N GLU A 395 19.91 13.59 1.15
CA GLU A 395 18.47 13.29 1.12
C GLU A 395 18.15 12.39 -0.08
N LEU A 396 18.65 12.75 -1.27
CA LEU A 396 18.46 11.95 -2.48
C LEU A 396 19.08 10.54 -2.35
N VAL A 397 20.24 10.43 -1.70
CA VAL A 397 20.87 9.13 -1.40
C VAL A 397 20.02 8.31 -0.44
N LEU A 398 19.43 8.92 0.59
CA LEU A 398 18.54 8.21 1.53
C LEU A 398 17.24 7.75 0.86
N ASP A 399 16.62 8.58 0.04
CA ASP A 399 15.41 8.19 -0.69
C ASP A 399 15.70 7.04 -1.67
N THR A 400 16.81 7.12 -2.40
CA THR A 400 17.22 6.04 -3.31
C THR A 400 17.62 4.77 -2.55
N LEU A 401 18.23 4.91 -1.37
CA LEU A 401 18.56 3.78 -0.50
C LEU A 401 17.29 3.06 -0.05
N ALA A 402 16.20 3.80 0.21
CA ALA A 402 14.91 3.21 0.52
C ALA A 402 14.44 2.31 -0.64
N GLU A 403 14.50 2.78 -1.89
CA GLU A 403 14.15 1.95 -3.05
C GLU A 403 15.06 0.73 -3.21
N LEU A 404 16.37 0.89 -2.97
CA LEU A 404 17.30 -0.23 -2.98
C LEU A 404 16.92 -1.31 -1.97
N VAL A 405 16.60 -0.94 -0.73
CA VAL A 405 16.19 -1.88 0.32
C VAL A 405 14.81 -2.46 0.03
N ASN A 406 13.91 -1.71 -0.62
CA ASN A 406 12.63 -2.23 -1.08
C ASN A 406 12.83 -3.35 -2.12
N ILE A 407 13.77 -3.19 -3.06
CA ILE A 407 14.16 -4.25 -4.01
C ILE A 407 14.70 -5.48 -3.29
N VAL A 408 15.55 -5.29 -2.27
CA VAL A 408 16.05 -6.40 -1.42
C VAL A 408 14.88 -7.13 -0.76
N GLY A 409 13.95 -6.40 -0.14
CA GLY A 409 12.74 -6.96 0.47
C GLY A 409 11.88 -7.76 -0.51
N GLY A 410 11.66 -7.21 -1.72
CA GLY A 410 10.91 -7.89 -2.78
C GLY A 410 11.57 -9.18 -3.24
N LYS A 411 12.91 -9.20 -3.38
CA LYS A 411 13.66 -10.42 -3.69
C LYS A 411 13.58 -11.45 -2.57
N VAL A 412 13.74 -11.04 -1.32
CA VAL A 412 13.57 -11.91 -0.14
C VAL A 412 12.18 -12.55 -0.16
N LYS A 413 11.13 -11.76 -0.36
CA LYS A 413 9.75 -12.26 -0.47
C LYS A 413 9.62 -13.31 -1.59
N THR A 414 10.26 -13.10 -2.72
CA THR A 414 10.24 -14.04 -3.86
C THR A 414 10.95 -15.36 -3.52
N LEU A 415 12.16 -15.28 -2.95
CA LEU A 415 12.93 -16.47 -2.57
C LEU A 415 12.23 -17.30 -1.49
N LEU A 416 11.63 -16.64 -0.49
CA LEU A 416 10.86 -17.33 0.54
C LEU A 416 9.59 -17.98 -0.03
N ALA A 417 8.95 -17.36 -1.02
CA ALA A 417 7.79 -17.94 -1.69
C ALA A 417 8.14 -19.22 -2.45
N ASP A 418 9.35 -19.33 -3.02
CA ASP A 418 9.83 -20.56 -3.67
C ASP A 418 9.97 -21.71 -2.64
N GLU A 419 10.30 -21.38 -1.39
CA GLU A 419 10.32 -22.31 -0.24
C GLU A 419 8.94 -22.49 0.43
N LYS A 420 7.87 -21.96 -0.19
CA LYS A 420 6.47 -21.99 0.30
C LYS A 420 6.26 -21.24 1.63
N ILE A 421 7.07 -20.23 1.89
CA ILE A 421 6.95 -19.33 3.04
C ILE A 421 6.36 -18.01 2.55
N SER A 422 5.13 -17.69 2.98
CA SER A 422 4.45 -16.46 2.59
C SER A 422 4.76 -15.33 3.57
N VAL A 423 5.38 -14.27 3.06
CA VAL A 423 5.65 -13.05 3.82
C VAL A 423 5.22 -11.80 3.06
N ASN A 424 4.81 -10.79 3.83
CA ASN A 424 4.67 -9.41 3.41
C ASN A 424 5.84 -8.60 3.95
N ILE A 425 6.13 -7.47 3.30
CA ILE A 425 7.20 -6.54 3.68
C ILE A 425 6.62 -5.17 4.00
N THR A 426 7.24 -4.44 4.92
CA THR A 426 6.92 -3.04 5.17
C THR A 426 7.61 -2.15 4.14
N LEU A 427 7.25 -0.87 4.08
CA LEU A 427 8.14 0.11 3.47
C LEU A 427 9.45 0.21 4.26
N PRO A 428 10.58 0.45 3.60
CA PRO A 428 11.87 0.60 4.26
C PRO A 428 11.98 1.95 4.97
N ARG A 429 12.68 1.95 6.10
CA ARG A 429 13.08 3.16 6.82
C ARG A 429 14.57 3.40 6.59
N THR A 430 14.97 4.65 6.41
CA THR A 430 16.36 5.03 6.24
C THR A 430 16.83 5.88 7.42
N TYR A 431 18.12 5.77 7.73
CA TYR A 431 18.75 6.39 8.88
C TYR A 431 19.97 7.18 8.38
N PRO A 432 19.98 8.51 8.56
CA PRO A 432 21.12 9.34 8.18
C PRO A 432 22.34 9.08 9.06
N ASP A 433 22.13 8.58 10.27
CA ASP A 433 23.18 8.26 11.25
C ASP A 433 22.89 6.93 11.99
N ILE A 434 23.91 6.40 12.63
CA ILE A 434 23.85 5.11 13.33
C ILE A 434 23.20 5.20 14.71
N ASP A 435 23.20 6.37 15.35
CA ASP A 435 22.59 6.53 16.67
C ASP A 435 21.07 6.38 16.58
N SER A 436 20.45 7.01 15.57
CA SER A 436 19.03 6.84 15.23
C SER A 436 18.62 5.39 14.99
N LEU A 437 19.50 4.58 14.37
CA LEU A 437 19.27 3.15 14.20
C LEU A 437 19.34 2.40 15.53
N LEU A 438 20.38 2.67 16.33
CA LEU A 438 20.67 1.95 17.56
C LEU A 438 19.53 2.08 18.58
N GLU A 439 18.82 3.21 18.61
CA GLU A 439 17.62 3.37 19.45
C GLU A 439 16.56 2.26 19.27
N ILE A 440 16.53 1.63 18.09
CA ILE A 440 15.52 0.61 17.74
C ILE A 440 16.06 -0.81 17.92
N VAL A 441 17.36 -1.01 17.69
CA VAL A 441 17.96 -2.35 17.53
C VAL A 441 19.05 -2.69 18.53
N GLN A 442 19.55 -1.73 19.31
CA GLN A 442 20.70 -1.91 20.21
C GLN A 442 20.50 -3.06 21.21
N ASP A 443 19.27 -3.29 21.64
CA ASP A 443 18.94 -4.36 22.59
C ASP A 443 18.41 -5.65 21.95
N LYS A 444 18.21 -5.66 20.64
CA LYS A 444 17.69 -6.84 19.93
C LYS A 444 18.82 -7.83 19.65
N LYS A 445 18.52 -9.11 19.81
CA LYS A 445 19.45 -10.21 19.50
C LYS A 445 19.13 -10.74 18.11
N GLY A 446 20.12 -10.74 17.23
CA GLY A 446 19.97 -11.15 15.84
C GLY A 446 21.18 -11.93 15.35
N VAL A 447 21.22 -12.13 14.03
CA VAL A 447 22.40 -12.63 13.32
C VAL A 447 23.03 -11.45 12.58
N GLN A 448 24.26 -11.11 12.96
CA GLN A 448 25.10 -10.16 12.24
C GLN A 448 25.97 -10.92 11.25
N VAL A 449 26.06 -10.41 10.03
CA VAL A 449 26.96 -10.88 8.98
C VAL A 449 27.76 -9.69 8.47
N ASP A 450 29.07 -9.78 8.66
CA ASP A 450 29.99 -8.75 8.18
C ASP A 450 30.43 -9.11 6.76
N LEU A 451 30.21 -8.19 5.84
CA LEU A 451 30.56 -8.29 4.43
C LEU A 451 31.52 -7.15 4.11
N SER A 452 32.44 -7.36 3.16
CA SER A 452 33.22 -6.27 2.59
C SER A 452 33.03 -6.17 1.09
N PHE A 453 32.92 -4.94 0.60
CA PHE A 453 32.89 -4.59 -0.81
C PHE A 453 34.02 -3.59 -1.06
N ASN A 454 35.00 -3.92 -1.89
CA ASN A 454 36.18 -3.08 -2.14
C ASN A 454 36.92 -2.62 -0.85
N ASN A 455 37.03 -3.51 0.14
CA ASN A 455 37.58 -3.24 1.48
C ASN A 455 36.75 -2.32 2.40
N ASP A 456 35.56 -1.89 1.97
CA ASP A 456 34.62 -1.17 2.82
C ASP A 456 33.66 -2.14 3.51
N LYS A 457 33.52 -2.00 4.84
CA LYS A 457 32.71 -2.91 5.67
C LYS A 457 31.22 -2.59 5.62
N PHE A 458 30.45 -3.52 5.08
CA PHE A 458 28.99 -3.53 5.09
C PHE A 458 28.48 -4.52 6.15
N ILE A 459 27.45 -4.15 6.90
CA ILE A 459 26.87 -5.02 7.92
C ILE A 459 25.44 -5.37 7.53
N PHE A 460 25.17 -6.67 7.44
CA PHE A 460 23.83 -7.23 7.40
C PHE A 460 23.44 -7.70 8.80
N PHE A 461 22.26 -7.32 9.27
CA PHE A 461 21.75 -7.76 10.57
C PHE A 461 20.29 -8.20 10.46
N LEU A 462 20.02 -9.44 10.84
CA LEU A 462 18.69 -10.03 10.85
C LEU A 462 18.22 -10.22 12.30
N THR A 463 17.12 -9.59 12.67
CA THR A 463 16.54 -9.68 14.01
C THR A 463 15.04 -9.93 13.95
N ARG A 464 14.46 -10.25 15.10
CA ARG A 464 13.02 -10.27 15.32
C ARG A 464 12.58 -9.16 16.27
#